data_AF-A0A349Y3X4-F1
#
_entry.id   AF-A0A349Y3X4-F1
#
_cell.length_a   1.000
_cell.length_b   1.000
_cell.length_c   1.000
_cell.angle_alpha   90.00
_cell.angle_beta   90.00
_cell.angle_gamma   90.00
#
_symmetry.space_group_name_H-M   'P 1'
#
loop_
_entity.id
_entity.type
_entity.pdbx_description
1 polymer ?
#
loop_
_entity_poly.entity_id
_entity_poly.type
_entity_poly.pdbx_seq_one_letter_code
_entity_poly.pdbx_strand_id
1 'polypeptide(L)'
;LKQEGFGEILPGAQAFVIDEAHQLPELAANFFGEGFGMRPWQELARDCLAESRSVAGAQAALQEPAAALEQTLRDLRAAMDGLPPRGTQWRALTVPQVRDGFDAAMSTLVQLRDALAGVREASPGLDACHARAMEAVSRLSRWLGDDAPMLDFDTDPDEAPPPAEVLWYELTPRGFRCQRTPMDVSGPLREHRQRSMAAWVFTSATLTVDGGFEHISQRLGLDDPVSLLQPSPFDWAQQALCYLPTDLPDPAARGFGTALIRALTPVLEASHGRAFLLFASHRA
;
A
#
# COMPACT_ATOMS: atom_id res chain seq x y z
N LEU A 1 18.30 -0.68 7.88
CA LEU A 1 17.47 -1.21 8.99
C LEU A 1 16.06 -0.66 8.75
N LYS A 2 15.09 -1.34 8.15
CA LYS A 2 14.41 -2.58 8.58
C LYS A 2 15.34 -3.79 8.71
N GLN A 3 15.49 -4.23 9.95
CA GLN A 3 16.33 -5.34 10.41
C GLN A 3 15.51 -6.34 11.25
N GLU A 4 14.20 -6.43 11.03
CA GLU A 4 13.36 -7.40 11.73
C GLU A 4 13.03 -8.57 10.81
N GLY A 5 13.90 -9.57 10.89
CA GLY A 5 13.57 -10.99 10.96
C GLY A 5 12.32 -11.49 10.25
N PHE A 6 12.28 -11.44 8.91
CA PHE A 6 11.60 -12.43 8.09
C PHE A 6 12.21 -12.40 6.68
N GLY A 7 13.10 -13.36 6.40
CA GLY A 7 13.59 -13.75 5.08
C GLY A 7 14.45 -12.71 4.35
N GLU A 8 15.70 -13.05 4.04
CA GLU A 8 16.21 -12.66 2.72
C GLU A 8 15.16 -13.11 1.70
N ILE A 9 14.49 -12.16 1.04
CA ILE A 9 13.36 -12.43 0.11
C ILE A 9 13.80 -13.39 -1.00
N LEU A 10 15.09 -13.35 -1.30
CA LEU A 10 15.73 -14.20 -2.28
C LEU A 10 16.97 -14.84 -1.64
N PRO A 11 17.15 -16.17 -1.74
CA PRO A 11 18.35 -16.83 -1.23
C PRO A 11 19.59 -16.25 -1.93
N GLY A 12 20.75 -16.36 -1.28
CA GLY A 12 22.03 -16.04 -1.91
C GLY A 12 22.16 -16.75 -3.26
N ALA A 13 22.17 -15.97 -4.35
CA ALA A 13 22.27 -16.45 -5.71
C ALA A 13 23.24 -15.58 -6.50
N GLN A 14 23.84 -16.16 -7.53
CA GLN A 14 24.72 -15.43 -8.45
C GLN A 14 23.94 -14.68 -9.54
N ALA A 15 22.69 -15.09 -9.77
CA ALA A 15 21.79 -14.46 -10.75
C ALA A 15 20.33 -14.58 -10.32
N PHE A 16 19.56 -13.53 -10.57
CA PHE A 16 18.11 -13.48 -10.44
C PHE A 16 17.47 -13.23 -11.80
N VAL A 17 16.50 -14.06 -12.17
CA VAL A 17 15.69 -13.87 -13.37
C VAL A 17 14.27 -13.55 -12.91
N ILE A 18 13.84 -12.31 -13.15
CA ILE A 18 12.53 -11.82 -12.77
C ILE A 18 11.63 -11.84 -14.00
N ASP A 19 10.70 -12.79 -14.00
CA ASP A 19 9.62 -12.83 -14.98
C ASP A 19 8.50 -11.88 -14.58
N GLU A 20 7.76 -11.39 -15.57
CA GLU A 20 6.75 -10.33 -15.41
C GLU A 20 7.27 -9.09 -14.66
N ALA A 21 8.51 -8.69 -14.95
CA ALA A 21 9.19 -7.59 -14.28
C ALA A 21 8.47 -6.23 -14.37
N HIS A 22 7.45 -6.11 -15.23
CA HIS A 22 6.56 -4.95 -15.28
C HIS A 22 5.78 -4.72 -13.97
N GLN A 23 5.58 -5.77 -13.15
CA GLN A 23 4.89 -5.69 -11.85
C GLN A 23 5.81 -5.27 -10.71
N LEU A 24 7.13 -5.40 -10.89
CA LEU A 24 8.11 -5.24 -9.82
C LEU A 24 8.06 -3.86 -9.15
N PRO A 25 7.90 -2.72 -9.85
CA PRO A 25 7.79 -1.42 -9.19
C PRO A 25 6.60 -1.34 -8.22
N GLU A 26 5.43 -1.88 -8.59
CA GLU A 26 4.24 -1.85 -7.73
C GLU A 26 4.41 -2.77 -6.52
N LEU A 27 4.95 -3.97 -6.74
CA LEU A 27 5.27 -4.91 -5.67
C LEU A 27 6.27 -4.31 -4.68
N ALA A 28 7.31 -3.65 -5.20
CA ALA A 28 8.29 -2.94 -4.40
C ALA A 28 7.65 -1.80 -3.60
N ALA A 29 6.75 -1.02 -4.20
CA ALA A 29 6.05 0.07 -3.51
C ALA A 29 5.24 -0.47 -2.34
N ASN A 30 4.50 -1.56 -2.54
CA ASN A 30 3.77 -2.24 -1.47
C ASN A 30 4.69 -2.82 -0.39
N PHE A 31 5.85 -3.37 -0.77
CA PHE A 31 6.81 -3.97 0.15
C PHE A 31 7.56 -2.94 1.01
N PHE A 32 8.07 -1.88 0.38
CA PHE A 32 8.74 -0.79 1.08
C PHE A 32 7.78 0.11 1.84
N GLY A 33 6.51 0.10 1.42
CA GLY A 33 5.42 0.72 2.14
C GLY A 33 5.33 0.25 3.59
N GLU A 34 4.69 1.08 4.38
CA GLU A 34 4.40 0.81 5.76
C GLU A 34 2.92 1.02 6.01
N GLY A 35 2.36 0.22 6.90
CA GLY A 35 1.00 0.48 7.33
C GLY A 35 0.65 -0.18 8.63
N PHE A 36 -0.54 0.17 9.10
CA PHE A 36 -1.14 -0.37 10.30
C PHE A 36 -2.64 -0.58 10.05
N GLY A 37 -3.32 -1.24 10.98
CA GLY A 37 -4.75 -1.43 10.88
C GLY A 37 -5.39 -1.68 12.23
N MET A 38 -6.71 -1.55 12.25
CA MET A 38 -7.52 -1.72 13.45
C MET A 38 -7.34 -3.10 14.10
N ARG A 39 -7.32 -4.17 13.29
CA ARG A 39 -7.28 -5.55 13.80
C ARG A 39 -5.98 -5.87 14.58
N PRO A 40 -4.76 -5.61 14.05
CA PRO A 40 -3.54 -5.80 14.83
C PRO A 40 -3.50 -5.04 16.15
N TRP A 41 -4.10 -3.85 16.22
CA TRP A 41 -4.18 -3.06 17.45
C TRP A 41 -5.22 -3.61 18.44
N GLN A 42 -6.35 -4.15 17.96
CA GLN A 42 -7.28 -4.91 18.80
C GLN A 42 -6.65 -6.20 19.35
N GLU A 43 -5.90 -6.92 18.51
CA GLU A 43 -5.16 -8.11 18.93
C GLU A 43 -4.12 -7.73 19.99
N LEU A 44 -3.39 -6.62 19.82
CA LEU A 44 -2.46 -6.11 20.83
C LEU A 44 -3.15 -5.88 22.19
N ALA A 45 -4.29 -5.19 22.22
CA ALA A 45 -5.03 -4.95 23.46
C ALA A 45 -5.43 -6.27 24.14
N ARG A 46 -5.89 -7.26 23.38
CA ARG A 46 -6.28 -8.58 23.91
C ARG A 46 -5.08 -9.37 24.43
N ASP A 47 -3.97 -9.34 23.71
CA ASP A 47 -2.74 -10.05 24.09
C ASP A 47 -2.16 -9.45 25.38
N CYS A 48 -2.17 -8.12 25.53
CA CYS A 48 -1.80 -7.46 26.79
C CYS A 48 -2.60 -8.00 27.97
N LEU A 49 -3.93 -8.12 27.83
CA LEU A 49 -4.79 -8.64 28.89
C LEU A 49 -4.55 -10.12 29.16
N ALA A 50 -4.33 -10.93 28.11
CA ALA A 50 -4.05 -12.35 28.25
C ALA A 50 -2.75 -12.60 29.01
N GLU A 51 -1.66 -11.96 28.61
CA GLU A 51 -0.33 -12.07 29.23
C GLU A 51 -0.35 -11.57 30.70
N SER A 52 -1.08 -10.49 30.97
CA SER A 52 -1.18 -9.88 32.30
C SER A 52 -1.74 -10.80 33.39
N ARG A 53 -2.54 -11.82 33.03
CA ARG A 53 -3.17 -12.74 34.02
C ARG A 53 -2.16 -13.56 34.80
N SER A 54 -0.99 -13.78 34.21
CA SER A 54 0.09 -14.58 34.81
C SER A 54 1.07 -13.75 35.64
N VAL A 55 0.94 -12.41 35.61
CA VAL A 55 1.89 -11.48 36.23
C VAL A 55 1.19 -10.62 37.29
N ALA A 56 1.67 -10.70 38.53
CA ALA A 56 1.13 -9.93 39.64
C ALA A 56 1.20 -8.41 39.36
N GLY A 57 0.09 -7.70 39.55
CA GLY A 57 -0.01 -6.25 39.34
C GLY A 57 -0.15 -5.81 37.87
N ALA A 58 0.28 -6.61 36.89
CA ALA A 58 0.20 -6.25 35.47
C ALA A 58 -1.25 -6.06 34.99
N GLN A 59 -2.18 -6.90 35.47
CA GLN A 59 -3.58 -6.76 35.08
C GLN A 59 -4.17 -5.42 35.53
N ALA A 60 -3.85 -4.97 36.75
CA ALA A 60 -4.32 -3.67 37.25
C ALA A 60 -3.74 -2.50 36.44
N ALA A 61 -2.50 -2.63 35.97
CA ALA A 61 -1.85 -1.61 35.14
C ALA A 61 -2.36 -1.56 33.69
N LEU A 62 -2.71 -2.71 33.11
CA LEU A 62 -3.01 -2.83 31.67
C LEU A 62 -4.50 -2.84 31.34
N GLN A 63 -5.37 -3.12 32.31
CA GLN A 63 -6.81 -3.27 32.06
C GLN A 63 -7.47 -2.01 31.49
N GLU A 64 -7.22 -0.85 32.10
CA GLU A 64 -7.80 0.41 31.65
C GLU A 64 -7.20 0.88 30.31
N PRO A 65 -5.86 0.93 30.10
CA PRO A 65 -5.29 1.33 28.81
C PRO A 65 -5.72 0.43 27.64
N ALA A 66 -5.79 -0.90 27.85
CA ALA A 66 -6.23 -1.82 26.81
C ALA A 66 -7.71 -1.64 26.44
N ALA A 67 -8.58 -1.44 27.44
CA ALA A 67 -10.01 -1.18 27.22
C ALA A 67 -10.24 0.19 26.53
N ALA A 68 -9.47 1.21 26.93
CA ALA A 68 -9.51 2.53 26.30
C ALA A 68 -9.13 2.44 24.82
N LEU A 69 -8.04 1.75 24.48
CA LEU A 69 -7.64 1.51 23.09
C LEU A 69 -8.76 0.81 22.30
N GLU A 70 -9.33 -0.30 22.81
CA GLU A 70 -10.42 -1.00 22.11
C GLU A 70 -11.62 -0.09 21.84
N GLN A 71 -12.01 0.74 22.82
CA GLN A 71 -13.12 1.67 22.67
C GLN A 71 -12.82 2.75 21.64
N THR A 72 -11.65 3.39 21.73
CA THR A 72 -11.22 4.41 20.77
C THR A 72 -11.15 3.88 19.34
N LEU A 73 -10.72 2.63 19.14
CA LEU A 73 -10.72 2.02 17.81
C LEU A 73 -12.13 1.80 17.25
N ARG A 74 -13.11 1.47 18.10
CA ARG A 74 -14.52 1.39 17.68
C ARG A 74 -15.05 2.76 17.28
N ASP A 75 -14.79 3.78 18.09
CA ASP A 75 -15.25 5.14 17.85
C ASP A 75 -14.62 5.76 16.60
N LEU A 76 -13.31 5.58 16.41
CA LEU A 76 -12.60 5.97 15.20
C LEU A 76 -13.19 5.28 13.97
N ARG A 77 -13.45 3.96 14.04
CA ARG A 77 -14.05 3.26 12.90
C ARG A 77 -15.45 3.78 12.59
N ALA A 78 -16.27 4.08 13.60
CA ALA A 78 -17.60 4.68 13.39
C ALA A 78 -17.50 6.08 12.76
N ALA A 79 -16.53 6.91 13.18
CA ALA A 79 -16.28 8.21 12.58
C ALA A 79 -15.92 8.11 11.08
N MET A 80 -15.36 6.99 10.63
CA MET A 80 -15.01 6.74 9.22
C MET A 80 -16.18 6.24 8.34
N ASP A 81 -17.39 6.00 8.86
CA ASP A 81 -18.49 5.41 8.07
C ASP A 81 -18.92 6.26 6.86
N GLY A 82 -18.77 7.59 6.91
CA GLY A 82 -19.10 8.50 5.81
C GLY A 82 -18.03 8.59 4.71
N LEU A 83 -16.89 7.93 4.88
CA LEU A 83 -15.78 7.98 3.94
C LEU A 83 -15.95 6.93 2.81
N PRO A 84 -15.38 7.18 1.62
CA PRO A 84 -15.31 6.16 0.58
C PRO A 84 -14.50 4.94 1.06
N PRO A 85 -14.70 3.74 0.47
CA PRO A 85 -13.97 2.52 0.85
C PRO A 85 -12.45 2.63 0.75
N ARG A 86 -11.94 3.50 -0.13
CA ARG A 86 -10.52 3.84 -0.25
C ARG A 86 -10.38 5.33 -0.49
N GLY A 87 -9.38 5.96 0.12
CA GLY A 87 -9.13 7.38 -0.05
C GLY A 87 -7.73 7.80 0.40
N THR A 88 -7.37 9.03 0.08
CA THR A 88 -6.13 9.64 0.57
C THR A 88 -6.25 9.96 2.05
N GLN A 89 -5.14 9.97 2.77
CA GLN A 89 -5.10 10.42 4.15
C GLN A 89 -5.72 11.80 4.31
N TRP A 90 -5.34 12.75 3.45
CA TRP A 90 -5.85 14.12 3.51
C TRP A 90 -7.38 14.15 3.57
N ARG A 91 -8.06 13.35 2.74
CA ARG A 91 -9.52 13.25 2.75
C ARG A 91 -10.08 12.71 4.07
N ALA A 92 -9.40 11.77 4.72
CA ALA A 92 -9.78 11.31 6.06
C ALA A 92 -9.59 12.42 7.10
N LEU A 93 -8.42 13.07 7.12
CA LEU A 93 -8.07 14.07 8.14
C LEU A 93 -8.79 15.42 7.97
N THR A 94 -9.40 15.69 6.81
CA THR A 94 -10.34 16.82 6.66
C THR A 94 -11.66 16.62 7.40
N VAL A 95 -12.01 15.39 7.79
CA VAL A 95 -13.20 15.10 8.61
C VAL A 95 -12.80 15.23 10.09
N PRO A 96 -13.30 16.24 10.83
CA PRO A 96 -12.84 16.51 12.20
C PRO A 96 -12.95 15.31 13.13
N GLN A 97 -14.07 14.58 13.07
CA GLN A 97 -14.31 13.40 13.91
C GLN A 97 -13.29 12.28 13.66
N VAL A 98 -12.80 12.15 12.42
CA VAL A 98 -11.80 11.14 12.06
C VAL A 98 -10.42 11.59 12.55
N ARG A 99 -10.08 12.88 12.41
CA ARG A 99 -8.85 13.46 12.96
C ARG A 99 -8.80 13.29 14.48
N ASP A 100 -9.85 13.72 15.18
CA ASP A 100 -9.97 13.58 16.64
C ASP A 100 -9.88 12.10 17.06
N GLY A 101 -10.47 11.19 16.27
CA GLY A 101 -10.38 9.75 16.50
C GLY A 101 -8.95 9.21 16.37
N PHE A 102 -8.16 9.69 15.41
CA PHE A 102 -6.75 9.32 15.28
C PHE A 102 -5.89 9.93 16.40
N ASP A 103 -6.15 11.17 16.80
CA ASP A 103 -5.47 11.81 17.93
C ASP A 103 -5.75 11.07 19.25
N ALA A 104 -7.00 10.63 19.46
CA ALA A 104 -7.37 9.77 20.57
C ALA A 104 -6.70 8.39 20.49
N ALA A 105 -6.59 7.80 19.30
CA ALA A 105 -5.90 6.53 19.10
C ALA A 105 -4.41 6.64 19.41
N MET A 106 -3.76 7.74 19.02
CA MET A 106 -2.38 8.05 19.39
C MET A 106 -2.22 8.12 20.91
N SER A 107 -3.07 8.90 21.59
CA SER A 107 -3.04 9.06 23.04
C SER A 107 -3.19 7.72 23.79
N THR A 108 -4.16 6.90 23.39
CA THR A 108 -4.40 5.58 24.02
C THR A 108 -3.28 4.57 23.72
N LEU A 109 -2.69 4.58 22.52
CA LEU A 109 -1.52 3.78 22.20
C LEU A 109 -0.30 4.18 23.04
N VAL A 110 -0.06 5.48 23.22
CA VAL A 110 1.00 6.01 24.09
C VAL A 110 0.79 5.59 25.54
N GLN A 111 -0.43 5.72 26.07
CA GLN A 111 -0.77 5.27 27.43
C GLN A 111 -0.55 3.77 27.61
N LEU A 112 -0.97 2.94 26.65
CA LEU A 112 -0.76 1.50 26.69
C LEU A 112 0.74 1.14 26.64
N ARG A 113 1.52 1.79 25.76
CA ARG A 113 2.98 1.64 25.67
C ARG A 113 3.65 1.97 27.01
N ASP A 114 3.30 3.10 27.61
CA ASP A 114 3.93 3.57 28.86
C ASP A 114 3.57 2.65 30.05
N ALA A 115 2.32 2.16 30.10
CA ALA A 115 1.91 1.15 31.07
C ALA A 115 2.67 -0.18 30.89
N LEU A 116 2.85 -0.62 29.63
CA LEU A 116 3.63 -1.81 29.29
C LEU A 116 5.11 -1.65 29.67
N ALA A 117 5.70 -0.47 29.52
CA ALA A 117 7.09 -0.22 29.90
C ALA A 117 7.36 -0.52 31.37
N GLY A 118 6.37 -0.29 32.26
CA GLY A 118 6.47 -0.59 33.68
C GLY A 118 6.41 -2.08 34.04
N VAL A 119 5.94 -2.94 33.13
CA VAL A 119 5.74 -4.38 33.38
C VAL A 119 6.41 -5.31 32.36
N ARG A 120 7.07 -4.77 31.33
CA ARG A 120 7.64 -5.54 30.21
C ARG A 120 8.65 -6.61 30.66
N GLU A 121 9.43 -6.34 31.70
CA GLU A 121 10.47 -7.27 32.18
C GLU A 121 9.88 -8.46 32.95
N ALA A 122 8.58 -8.43 33.26
CA ALA A 122 7.91 -9.48 34.01
C ALA A 122 7.57 -10.72 33.16
N SER A 123 7.45 -10.58 31.83
CA SER A 123 7.33 -11.74 30.93
C SER A 123 7.76 -11.41 29.49
N PRO A 124 8.24 -12.42 28.71
CA PRO A 124 8.53 -12.22 27.29
C PRO A 124 7.32 -11.76 26.47
N GLY A 125 6.10 -12.20 26.86
CA GLY A 125 4.87 -11.78 26.19
C GLY A 125 4.55 -10.30 26.39
N LEU A 126 4.79 -9.77 27.60
CA LEU A 126 4.63 -8.34 27.89
C LEU A 126 5.68 -7.49 27.18
N ASP A 127 6.92 -7.97 27.07
CA ASP A 127 7.96 -7.29 26.28
C ASP A 127 7.61 -7.26 24.79
N ALA A 128 7.09 -8.36 24.24
CA ALA A 128 6.60 -8.39 22.85
C ALA A 128 5.41 -7.43 22.64
N CYS A 129 4.49 -7.33 23.59
CA CYS A 129 3.40 -6.35 23.55
C CYS A 129 3.93 -4.92 23.61
N HIS A 130 4.93 -4.63 24.45
CA HIS A 130 5.57 -3.32 24.53
C HIS A 130 6.20 -2.92 23.20
N ALA A 131 6.94 -3.84 22.56
CA ALA A 131 7.55 -3.62 21.24
C ALA A 131 6.48 -3.32 20.17
N ARG A 132 5.38 -4.07 20.14
CA ARG A 132 4.25 -3.83 19.22
C ARG A 132 3.57 -2.48 19.47
N ALA A 133 3.45 -2.04 20.73
CA ALA A 133 2.88 -0.74 21.08
C ALA A 133 3.80 0.41 20.63
N MET A 134 5.12 0.29 20.85
CA MET A 134 6.13 1.22 20.33
C MET A 134 6.03 1.38 18.81
N GLU A 135 5.94 0.25 18.09
CA GLU A 135 5.79 0.26 16.64
C GLU A 135 4.48 0.91 16.20
N ALA A 136 3.36 0.61 16.87
CA ALA A 136 2.06 1.21 16.58
C ALA A 136 2.10 2.75 16.71
N VAL A 137 2.70 3.28 17.77
CA VAL A 137 2.90 4.72 17.98
C VAL A 137 3.74 5.32 16.87
N SER A 138 4.91 4.72 16.57
CA SER A 138 5.80 5.21 15.52
C SER A 138 5.14 5.23 14.14
N ARG A 139 4.38 4.18 13.79
CA ARG A 139 3.68 4.07 12.51
C ARG A 139 2.55 5.08 12.38
N LEU A 140 1.76 5.27 13.45
CA LEU A 140 0.67 6.24 13.44
C LEU A 140 1.20 7.68 13.34
N SER A 141 2.26 8.02 14.07
CA SER A 141 2.87 9.37 14.05
C SER A 141 3.41 9.72 12.66
N ARG A 142 4.16 8.79 12.04
CA ARG A 142 4.62 8.93 10.65
C ARG A 142 3.48 9.03 9.64
N TRP A 143 2.38 8.31 9.86
CA TRP A 143 1.22 8.46 9.00
C TRP A 143 0.63 9.85 9.19
N LEU A 144 0.32 10.29 10.41
CA LEU A 144 -0.25 11.62 10.72
C LEU A 144 0.58 12.82 10.23
N GLY A 145 1.85 12.60 9.89
CA GLY A 145 2.70 13.60 9.27
C GLY A 145 3.57 14.37 10.26
N ASP A 146 3.71 13.88 11.49
CA ASP A 146 4.53 14.53 12.53
C ASP A 146 6.02 14.60 12.15
N ASP A 147 6.48 13.65 11.32
CA ASP A 147 7.85 13.57 10.81
C ASP A 147 8.02 14.29 9.45
N ALA A 148 6.99 14.94 8.92
CA ALA A 148 7.13 15.70 7.68
C ALA A 148 8.02 16.92 7.94
N PRO A 149 9.13 17.12 7.19
CA PRO A 149 9.88 18.34 7.31
C PRO A 149 8.94 19.50 7.03
N MET A 150 8.82 20.41 8.00
CA MET A 150 8.19 21.71 7.80
C MET A 150 8.88 22.33 6.58
N LEU A 151 8.15 22.52 5.49
CA LEU A 151 8.63 23.33 4.37
C LEU A 151 8.97 24.70 4.95
N ASP A 152 10.18 25.19 4.68
CA ASP A 152 10.55 26.55 5.05
C ASP A 152 9.52 27.48 4.41
N PHE A 153 9.02 28.46 5.17
CA PHE A 153 7.94 29.35 4.73
C PHE A 153 8.35 30.16 3.48
N ASP A 154 9.65 30.27 3.24
CA ASP A 154 10.27 30.91 2.09
C ASP A 154 10.48 29.96 0.88
N THR A 155 10.11 28.67 0.98
CA THR A 155 10.19 27.73 -0.15
C THR A 155 9.02 27.95 -1.09
N ASP A 156 9.30 28.26 -2.36
CA ASP A 156 8.26 28.34 -3.40
C ASP A 156 7.55 26.96 -3.50
N PRO A 157 6.21 26.88 -3.41
CA PRO A 157 5.48 25.62 -3.56
C PRO A 157 5.76 24.88 -4.88
N ASP A 158 6.23 25.57 -5.94
CA ASP A 158 6.69 24.93 -7.18
C ASP A 158 8.13 24.37 -7.09
N GLU A 159 8.90 24.75 -6.07
CA GLU A 159 10.23 24.21 -5.75
C GLU A 159 10.20 23.13 -4.65
N ALA A 160 9.07 22.95 -3.97
CA ALA A 160 8.89 21.89 -3.00
C ALA A 160 9.03 20.52 -3.70
N PRO A 161 9.93 19.62 -3.23
CA PRO A 161 10.04 18.30 -3.83
C PRO A 161 8.69 17.59 -3.76
N PRO A 162 8.27 16.87 -4.82
CA PRO A 162 7.02 16.13 -4.80
C PRO A 162 7.01 15.20 -3.58
N PRO A 163 5.86 15.02 -2.91
CA PRO A 163 5.79 14.25 -1.68
C PRO A 163 6.36 12.85 -1.95
N ALA A 164 7.45 12.49 -1.27
CA ALA A 164 8.16 11.24 -1.52
C ALA A 164 7.27 10.00 -1.30
N GLU A 165 6.12 10.16 -0.66
CA GLU A 165 5.22 9.10 -0.24
C GLU A 165 3.75 9.48 -0.43
N VAL A 166 2.94 8.47 -0.72
CA VAL A 166 1.48 8.54 -0.79
C VAL A 166 0.90 7.92 0.47
N LEU A 167 0.11 8.72 1.18
CA LEU A 167 -0.60 8.32 2.39
C LEU A 167 -2.07 8.05 2.06
N TRP A 168 -2.54 6.85 2.37
CA TRP A 168 -3.90 6.43 2.03
C TRP A 168 -4.49 5.49 3.08
N TYR A 169 -5.81 5.29 3.01
CA TYR A 169 -6.54 4.35 3.85
C TYR A 169 -7.47 3.47 3.01
N GLU A 170 -7.81 2.31 3.59
CA GLU A 170 -8.82 1.38 3.10
C GLU A 170 -9.76 0.99 4.24
N LEU A 171 -11.05 0.96 3.95
CA LEU A 171 -12.10 0.57 4.87
C LEU A 171 -12.62 -0.80 4.49
N THR A 172 -12.82 -1.62 5.52
CA THR A 172 -13.56 -2.87 5.45
C THR A 172 -14.83 -2.74 6.29
N PRO A 173 -15.81 -3.65 6.15
CA PRO A 173 -16.98 -3.65 7.02
C PRO A 173 -16.66 -3.77 8.52
N ARG A 174 -15.46 -4.27 8.88
CA ARG A 174 -15.08 -4.55 10.28
C ARG A 174 -13.89 -3.73 10.79
N GLY A 175 -13.36 -2.80 10.00
CA GLY A 175 -12.22 -1.99 10.41
C GLY A 175 -11.59 -1.19 9.28
N PHE A 176 -10.38 -0.70 9.52
CA PHE A 176 -9.61 0.10 8.58
C PHE A 176 -8.15 -0.38 8.50
N ARG A 177 -7.49 0.00 7.40
CA ARG A 177 -6.05 -0.11 7.19
C ARG A 177 -5.54 1.23 6.69
N CYS A 178 -4.44 1.71 7.25
CA CYS A 178 -3.73 2.90 6.79
C CYS A 178 -2.37 2.49 6.21
N GLN A 179 -1.93 3.20 5.19
CA GLN A 179 -0.72 2.91 4.43
C GLN A 179 0.02 4.19 4.10
N ARG A 180 1.34 4.08 4.09
CA ARG A 180 2.35 5.05 3.66
C ARG A 180 3.22 4.33 2.63
N THR A 181 3.05 4.69 1.37
CA THR A 181 3.68 4.00 0.24
C THR A 181 4.63 4.96 -0.46
N PRO A 182 5.92 4.64 -0.63
CA PRO A 182 6.85 5.51 -1.35
C PRO A 182 6.41 5.67 -2.82
N MET A 183 6.48 6.90 -3.35
CA MET A 183 6.25 7.17 -4.78
C MET A 183 7.41 6.67 -5.64
N ASP A 184 8.63 6.70 -5.08
CA ASP A 184 9.83 6.20 -5.74
C ASP A 184 10.46 5.07 -4.94
N VAL A 185 10.60 3.91 -5.60
CA VAL A 185 11.24 2.70 -5.07
C VAL A 185 12.58 2.42 -5.73
N SER A 186 13.02 3.26 -6.66
CA SER A 186 14.23 3.09 -7.44
C SER A 186 15.48 3.00 -6.55
N GLY A 187 15.58 3.86 -5.53
CA GLY A 187 16.68 3.89 -4.56
C GLY A 187 16.78 2.60 -3.75
N PRO A 188 15.75 2.22 -2.97
CA PRO A 188 15.74 0.96 -2.22
C PRO A 188 16.00 -0.28 -3.08
N LEU A 189 15.42 -0.35 -4.28
CA LEU A 189 15.66 -1.45 -5.22
C LEU A 189 17.12 -1.48 -5.69
N ARG A 190 17.70 -0.33 -6.03
CA ARG A 190 19.11 -0.21 -6.42
C ARG A 190 20.05 -0.66 -5.33
N GLU A 191 19.85 -0.19 -4.09
CA GLU A 191 20.66 -0.59 -2.94
C GLU A 191 20.57 -2.12 -2.73
N HIS A 192 19.37 -2.69 -2.80
CA HIS A 192 19.16 -4.13 -2.65
C HIS A 192 19.92 -4.93 -3.71
N ARG A 193 19.82 -4.53 -4.99
CA ARG A 193 20.55 -5.19 -6.08
C ARG A 193 22.07 -5.08 -5.92
N GLN A 194 22.58 -3.89 -5.60
CA GLN A 194 24.02 -3.68 -5.41
C GLN A 194 24.57 -4.52 -4.26
N ARG A 195 23.82 -4.64 -3.17
CA ARG A 195 24.20 -5.49 -2.02
C ARG A 195 24.16 -6.98 -2.33
N SER A 196 23.29 -7.42 -3.23
CA SER A 196 23.18 -8.83 -3.61
C SER A 196 24.42 -9.37 -4.33
N MET A 197 25.22 -8.48 -4.94
CA MET A 197 26.40 -8.85 -5.75
C MET A 197 26.08 -9.91 -6.83
N ALA A 198 24.84 -9.93 -7.31
CA ALA A 198 24.30 -10.88 -8.28
C ALA A 198 23.97 -10.21 -9.62
N ALA A 199 23.90 -10.99 -10.69
CA ALA A 199 23.32 -10.54 -11.95
C ALA A 199 21.79 -10.46 -11.85
N TRP A 200 21.17 -9.47 -12.48
CA TRP A 200 19.71 -9.32 -12.51
C TRP A 200 19.23 -9.25 -13.95
N VAL A 201 18.34 -10.18 -14.32
CA VAL A 201 17.71 -10.25 -15.64
C VAL A 201 16.22 -9.99 -15.47
N PHE A 202 15.72 -8.97 -16.15
CA PHE A 202 14.30 -8.60 -16.13
C PHE A 202 13.69 -8.99 -17.47
N THR A 203 12.64 -9.80 -17.44
CA THR A 203 11.90 -10.22 -18.63
C THR A 203 10.42 -9.94 -18.46
N SER A 204 9.79 -9.47 -19.53
CA SER A 204 8.34 -9.29 -19.66
C SER A 204 8.02 -8.85 -21.09
N ALA A 205 6.82 -9.18 -21.56
CA ALA A 205 6.34 -8.77 -22.87
C ALA A 205 6.01 -7.26 -22.97
N THR A 206 5.94 -6.55 -21.85
CA THR A 206 5.38 -5.18 -21.75
C THR A 206 6.30 -4.19 -21.04
N LEU A 207 7.62 -4.42 -21.04
CA LEU A 207 8.58 -3.52 -20.38
C LEU A 207 8.77 -2.18 -21.09
N THR A 208 8.59 -2.13 -22.42
CA THR A 208 8.90 -0.95 -23.22
C THR A 208 7.69 -0.04 -23.42
N VAL A 209 7.95 1.27 -23.42
CA VAL A 209 7.01 2.30 -23.88
C VAL A 209 7.64 2.96 -25.10
N ASP A 210 6.91 3.02 -26.21
CA ASP A 210 7.40 3.57 -27.50
C ASP A 210 8.76 2.99 -27.94
N GLY A 211 8.97 1.69 -27.72
CA GLY A 211 10.21 0.99 -28.06
C GLY A 211 11.39 1.22 -27.11
N GLY A 212 11.23 2.04 -26.07
CA GLY A 212 12.27 2.38 -25.09
C GLY A 212 12.06 1.73 -23.71
N PHE A 213 13.16 1.54 -22.97
CA PHE A 213 13.18 0.98 -21.61
C PHE A 213 13.35 2.03 -20.50
N GLU A 214 13.33 3.32 -20.86
CA GLU A 214 13.66 4.43 -19.95
C GLU A 214 12.68 4.45 -18.76
N HIS A 215 11.40 4.24 -19.02
CA HIS A 215 10.36 4.28 -17.99
C HIS A 215 10.57 3.23 -16.90
N ILE A 216 10.83 1.97 -17.31
CA ILE A 216 11.04 0.89 -16.35
C ILE A 216 12.42 0.99 -15.69
N SER A 217 13.44 1.41 -16.44
CA SER A 217 14.80 1.61 -15.92
C SER A 217 14.83 2.63 -14.80
N GLN A 218 14.14 3.78 -14.97
CA GLN A 218 14.01 4.80 -13.94
C GLN A 218 13.30 4.26 -12.69
N ARG A 219 12.12 3.64 -12.85
CA ARG A 219 11.35 3.08 -11.72
C ARG A 219 12.09 2.00 -10.94
N LEU A 220 12.89 1.20 -11.63
CA LEU A 220 13.69 0.16 -11.01
C LEU A 220 15.04 0.70 -10.49
N GLY A 221 15.46 1.90 -10.88
CA GLY A 221 16.77 2.46 -10.53
C GLY A 221 17.94 1.76 -11.24
N LEU A 222 17.74 1.37 -12.50
CA LEU A 222 18.77 0.76 -13.34
C LEU A 222 19.60 1.85 -14.01
N ASP A 223 20.92 1.74 -13.88
CA ASP A 223 21.88 2.62 -14.53
C ASP A 223 22.44 1.90 -15.76
N ASP A 224 22.21 2.47 -16.95
CA ASP A 224 22.66 1.96 -18.25
C ASP A 224 22.47 0.42 -18.44
N PRO A 225 21.23 -0.11 -18.33
CA PRO A 225 21.02 -1.55 -18.43
C PRO A 225 21.24 -2.04 -19.86
N VAL A 226 21.90 -3.21 -19.98
CA VAL A 226 21.92 -3.95 -21.25
C VAL A 226 20.49 -4.35 -21.60
N SER A 227 19.99 -3.85 -22.74
CA SER A 227 18.62 -4.02 -23.17
C SER A 227 18.51 -4.87 -24.44
N LEU A 228 17.42 -5.62 -24.54
CA LEU A 228 17.06 -6.39 -25.72
C LEU A 228 15.55 -6.30 -25.93
N LEU A 229 15.15 -5.66 -27.02
CA LEU A 229 13.77 -5.66 -27.48
C LEU A 229 13.62 -6.70 -28.59
N GLN A 230 12.81 -7.72 -28.36
CA GLN A 230 12.45 -8.68 -29.40
C GLN A 230 11.09 -8.34 -29.99
N PRO A 231 10.98 -8.20 -31.33
CA PRO A 231 9.69 -7.97 -31.95
C PRO A 231 8.79 -9.20 -31.80
N SER A 232 7.47 -8.96 -31.83
CA SER A 232 6.49 -10.05 -31.84
C SER A 232 6.70 -10.95 -33.07
N PRO A 233 6.68 -12.28 -32.92
CA PRO A 233 6.82 -13.20 -34.04
C PRO A 233 5.52 -13.38 -34.85
N PHE A 234 4.41 -12.75 -34.44
CA PHE A 234 3.09 -12.91 -35.04
C PHE A 234 2.83 -11.90 -36.17
N ASP A 235 2.14 -12.36 -37.22
CA ASP A 235 1.71 -11.52 -38.35
C ASP A 235 0.35 -10.90 -38.06
N TRP A 236 0.35 -9.84 -37.25
CA TRP A 236 -0.87 -9.16 -36.83
C TRP A 236 -1.70 -8.61 -37.99
N ALA A 237 -1.08 -8.28 -39.12
CA ALA A 237 -1.80 -7.75 -40.29
C ALA A 237 -2.73 -8.79 -40.92
N GLN A 238 -2.40 -10.08 -40.79
CA GLN A 238 -3.23 -11.19 -41.28
C GLN A 238 -3.98 -11.92 -40.17
N GLN A 239 -3.47 -11.88 -38.93
CA GLN A 239 -4.00 -12.65 -37.81
C GLN A 239 -4.95 -11.85 -36.91
N ALA A 240 -5.03 -10.52 -37.06
CA ALA A 240 -5.89 -9.67 -36.26
C ALA A 240 -6.60 -8.59 -37.09
N LEU A 241 -7.76 -8.16 -36.59
CA LEU A 241 -8.50 -7.01 -37.09
C LEU A 241 -8.69 -6.02 -35.94
N CYS A 242 -8.35 -4.76 -36.17
CA CYS A 242 -8.64 -3.68 -35.24
C CYS A 242 -9.97 -3.03 -35.65
N TYR A 243 -10.96 -3.09 -34.75
CA TYR A 243 -12.24 -2.43 -34.93
C TYR A 243 -12.38 -1.26 -33.97
N LEU A 244 -12.50 -0.05 -34.53
CA LEU A 244 -12.76 1.17 -33.78
C LEU A 244 -14.17 1.68 -34.13
N PRO A 245 -15.18 1.51 -33.26
CA PRO A 245 -16.52 2.03 -33.50
C PRO A 245 -16.50 3.57 -33.57
N THR A 246 -17.07 4.15 -34.63
CA THR A 246 -17.02 5.61 -34.87
C THR A 246 -18.11 6.40 -34.16
N ASP A 247 -19.24 5.76 -33.84
CA ASP A 247 -20.46 6.45 -33.37
C ASP A 247 -20.76 6.21 -31.88
N LEU A 248 -19.72 6.01 -31.07
CA LEU A 248 -19.88 5.90 -29.62
C LEU A 248 -19.99 7.29 -28.98
N PRO A 249 -20.94 7.50 -28.05
CA PRO A 249 -21.00 8.73 -27.28
C PRO A 249 -19.81 8.82 -26.31
N ASP A 250 -19.67 9.97 -25.65
CA ASP A 250 -18.69 10.13 -24.56
C ASP A 250 -18.86 9.01 -23.50
N PRO A 251 -17.78 8.37 -23.02
CA PRO A 251 -17.84 7.35 -21.97
C PRO A 251 -18.55 7.78 -20.68
N ALA A 252 -18.60 9.08 -20.37
CA ALA A 252 -19.32 9.63 -19.23
C ALA A 252 -20.84 9.82 -19.49
N ALA A 253 -21.30 9.70 -20.73
CA ALA A 253 -22.71 9.87 -21.08
C ALA A 253 -23.55 8.67 -20.60
N ARG A 254 -24.75 8.95 -20.07
CA ARG A 254 -25.69 7.92 -19.56
C ARG A 254 -26.03 6.82 -20.57
N GLY A 255 -25.97 7.12 -21.88
CA GLY A 255 -26.28 6.18 -22.96
C GLY A 255 -25.09 5.34 -23.47
N PHE A 256 -23.88 5.54 -22.93
CA PHE A 256 -22.67 4.88 -23.44
C PHE A 256 -22.75 3.36 -23.40
N GLY A 257 -23.14 2.77 -22.27
CA GLY A 257 -23.25 1.32 -22.13
C GLY A 257 -24.17 0.69 -23.18
N THR A 258 -25.35 1.29 -23.42
CA THR A 258 -26.30 0.81 -24.44
C THR A 258 -25.74 0.95 -25.86
N ALA A 259 -25.01 2.03 -26.15
CA ALA A 259 -24.37 2.22 -27.45
C ALA A 259 -23.22 1.22 -27.65
N LEU A 260 -22.41 0.99 -26.63
CA LEU A 260 -21.31 0.03 -26.62
C LEU A 260 -21.82 -1.40 -26.85
N ILE A 261 -22.84 -1.84 -26.10
CA ILE A 261 -23.44 -3.17 -26.27
C ILE A 261 -23.92 -3.34 -27.72
N ARG A 262 -24.62 -2.34 -28.27
CA ARG A 262 -25.09 -2.38 -29.65
C ARG A 262 -23.95 -2.51 -30.67
N ALA A 263 -22.83 -1.83 -30.45
CA ALA A 263 -21.65 -1.94 -31.30
C ALA A 263 -20.95 -3.31 -31.16
N LEU A 264 -20.97 -3.91 -29.97
CA LEU A 264 -20.35 -5.20 -29.69
C LEU A 264 -21.20 -6.39 -30.12
N THR A 265 -22.54 -6.30 -30.11
CA THR A 265 -23.44 -7.43 -30.42
C THR A 265 -23.07 -8.16 -31.72
N PRO A 266 -22.86 -7.48 -32.86
CA PRO A 266 -22.50 -8.17 -34.10
C PRO A 266 -21.15 -8.90 -34.03
N VAL A 267 -20.18 -8.34 -33.30
CA VAL A 267 -18.84 -8.95 -33.12
C VAL A 267 -18.94 -10.19 -32.22
N LEU A 268 -19.77 -10.12 -31.18
CA LEU A 268 -20.06 -11.26 -30.30
C LEU A 268 -20.78 -12.38 -31.06
N GLU A 269 -21.76 -12.03 -31.90
CA GLU A 269 -22.46 -13.00 -32.76
C GLU A 269 -21.49 -13.66 -33.76
N ALA A 270 -20.66 -12.87 -34.43
CA ALA A 270 -19.66 -13.38 -35.39
C ALA A 270 -18.61 -14.28 -34.75
N SER A 271 -18.23 -14.01 -33.50
CA SER A 271 -17.30 -14.85 -32.73
C SER A 271 -17.99 -16.03 -32.02
N HIS A 272 -19.32 -16.17 -32.15
CA HIS A 272 -20.13 -17.13 -31.39
C HIS A 272 -19.91 -17.04 -29.88
N GLY A 273 -19.78 -15.82 -29.36
CA GLY A 273 -19.57 -15.53 -27.95
C GLY A 273 -18.17 -15.83 -27.42
N ARG A 274 -17.21 -16.25 -28.27
CA ARG A 274 -15.81 -16.47 -27.88
C ARG A 274 -15.07 -15.14 -27.77
N ALA A 275 -15.47 -14.32 -26.81
CA ALA A 275 -14.92 -13.01 -26.57
C ALA A 275 -14.52 -12.86 -25.11
N PHE A 276 -13.48 -12.07 -24.90
CA PHE A 276 -13.06 -11.60 -23.58
C PHE A 276 -13.18 -10.08 -23.57
N LEU A 277 -14.03 -9.54 -22.71
CA LEU A 277 -14.31 -8.11 -22.62
C LEU A 277 -13.56 -7.54 -21.42
N LEU A 278 -12.66 -6.59 -21.69
CA LEU A 278 -11.90 -5.86 -20.67
C LEU A 278 -12.52 -4.49 -20.45
N PHE A 279 -12.81 -4.18 -19.19
CA PHE A 279 -13.35 -2.89 -18.77
C PHE A 279 -12.38 -2.19 -17.82
N ALA A 280 -12.30 -0.86 -17.92
CA ALA A 280 -11.45 -0.07 -17.03
C ALA A 280 -11.94 -0.03 -15.56
N SER A 281 -13.18 -0.46 -15.29
CA SER A 281 -13.72 -0.55 -13.93
C SER A 281 -14.87 -1.57 -13.84
N HIS A 282 -15.09 -2.14 -12.65
CA HIS A 282 -16.23 -3.03 -12.36
C HIS A 282 -17.60 -2.35 -12.45
N ARG A 283 -17.65 -1.01 -12.48
CA ARG A 283 -18.91 -0.26 -12.62
C ARG A 283 -19.47 -0.33 -14.05
N ALA A 284 -18.62 -0.64 -15.03
CA ALA A 284 -18.97 -0.69 -16.44
C ALA A 284 -19.87 -1.89 -16.78
#